data_AF-A0A2W6SW96-F1
#
_entry.id   AF-A0A2W6SW96-F1
#
_cell.length_a   1.000
_cell.length_b   1.000
_cell.length_c   1.000
_cell.angle_alpha   90.00
_cell.angle_beta   90.00
_cell.angle_gamma   90.00
#
_symmetry.space_group_name_H-M   'P 1'
#
loop_
_entity.id
_entity.type
_entity.pdbx_description
1 polymer ?
#
loop_
_entity_poly.entity_id
_entity_poly.type
_entity_poly.pdbx_seq_one_letter_code
_entity_poly.pdbx_strand_id
1 'polypeptide(L)'
;MTRTSGALGGVSDSALAIRGIAFGTPLARPTGFTYTRSLFPFDFWRDATGRVRTNFDRRAWAPTPDVMPWTTPATYYVDINRADDSGDGLSWAAAKKSIVAAVLAGNAGSVPYIVYVRAGLYPRLYGLGSGSTPTKACALIAVGGRVETGLFDALTWTLDTGTTWKATRADVRRVIDLGNIDQDGLRPDLSFAASLAACRSTPGSWRTDNTTVYVNRADAATVTDANTRALLMTGNNAVVRMSTGGNMYLSGFDVMGSIPLILQNAATYRFVAEDCTFRYSSGDDGIVVTGTKNMWHGATIFNVQAAAFIRCDASANQQDGFNSHIASGAQAFVFTMDCTGFNNGRMGSISNNFITTHDGGKWIDLRGVGARNAGGQVAIVNDGTMMWCIDTFCYASRGDQIFGGVVPPSDFLVDQQEGAGGSKLFLENCAAGSSQYSINAKFGTIYTRGGKFPKARLTASGGTIGALS
;
A
#
# COMPACT_ATOMS: atom_id res chain seq x y z
N MET A 1 -14.22 13.31 5.85
CA MET A 1 -14.89 12.74 4.66
C MET A 1 -15.38 11.33 5.03
N THR A 2 -16.60 11.23 5.56
CA THR A 2 -17.22 9.95 5.92
C THR A 2 -17.48 9.17 4.62
N ARG A 3 -16.66 8.14 4.34
CA ARG A 3 -16.97 7.18 3.27
C ARG A 3 -18.20 6.41 3.70
N THR A 4 -19.37 6.84 3.25
CA THR A 4 -20.53 5.95 3.15
C THR A 4 -20.10 4.79 2.29
N SER A 5 -20.04 3.59 2.88
CA SER A 5 -19.98 2.31 2.18
C SER A 5 -21.31 2.09 1.44
N GLY A 6 -21.63 2.97 0.50
CA GLY A 6 -22.56 2.65 -0.54
C GLY A 6 -21.85 1.62 -1.40
N ALA A 7 -22.34 0.38 -1.36
CA ALA A 7 -22.04 -0.60 -2.38
C ALA A 7 -22.43 0.01 -3.73
N LEU A 8 -21.50 0.73 -4.37
CA LEU A 8 -21.48 0.77 -5.81
C LEU A 8 -21.24 -0.68 -6.19
N GLY A 9 -22.33 -1.37 -6.50
CA GLY A 9 -22.31 -2.71 -7.06
C GLY A 9 -21.41 -2.64 -8.28
N GLY A 10 -20.14 -2.98 -8.07
CA GLY A 10 -19.15 -3.17 -9.09
C GLY A 10 -19.56 -4.41 -9.86
N VAL A 11 -20.50 -4.24 -10.77
CA VAL A 11 -20.51 -5.05 -11.97
C VAL A 11 -19.12 -4.82 -12.54
N SER A 12 -18.23 -5.80 -12.44
CA SER A 12 -16.92 -5.68 -13.04
C SER A 12 -17.13 -5.32 -14.51
N ASP A 13 -16.38 -4.37 -15.06
CA ASP A 13 -16.53 -3.97 -16.47
C ASP A 13 -16.36 -5.18 -17.43
N SER A 14 -15.77 -6.30 -16.95
CA SER A 14 -15.76 -7.60 -17.61
C SER A 14 -17.14 -8.26 -17.81
N ALA A 15 -18.15 -7.96 -17.00
CA ALA A 15 -19.54 -8.38 -17.23
C ALA A 15 -20.29 -7.48 -18.22
N LEU A 16 -19.84 -6.24 -18.45
CA LEU A 16 -20.36 -5.35 -19.49
C LEU A 16 -19.84 -5.75 -20.89
N ALA A 17 -18.61 -6.27 -20.98
CA ALA A 17 -18.06 -6.83 -22.21
C ALA A 17 -18.90 -8.02 -22.76
N ILE A 18 -19.50 -8.82 -21.88
CA ILE A 18 -20.38 -9.95 -22.26
C ILE A 18 -21.73 -9.45 -22.82
N ARG A 19 -22.13 -8.21 -22.54
CA ARG A 19 -23.45 -7.65 -22.93
C ARG A 19 -23.44 -6.83 -24.23
N GLY A 20 -22.36 -6.85 -25.02
CA GLY A 20 -22.34 -6.21 -26.33
C GLY A 20 -22.50 -4.68 -26.32
N ILE A 21 -22.17 -4.03 -25.20
CA ILE A 21 -22.16 -2.57 -25.12
C ILE A 21 -20.97 -2.07 -25.94
N ALA A 22 -21.24 -1.17 -26.89
CA ALA A 22 -20.19 -0.57 -27.71
C ALA A 22 -19.10 0.03 -26.82
N PHE A 23 -17.90 -0.54 -26.89
CA PHE A 23 -16.72 0.08 -26.29
C PHE A 23 -16.58 1.48 -26.88
N GLY A 24 -16.39 2.49 -26.02
CA GLY A 24 -16.16 3.84 -26.49
C GLY A 24 -14.80 3.96 -27.20
N THR A 25 -14.32 5.18 -27.44
CA THR A 25 -13.12 5.38 -28.27
C THR A 25 -11.89 4.69 -27.63
N PRO A 26 -11.22 3.75 -28.33
CA PRO A 26 -10.02 3.11 -27.82
C PRO A 26 -8.95 4.14 -27.43
N LEU A 27 -8.31 3.93 -26.29
CA LEU A 27 -7.20 4.75 -25.84
C LEU A 27 -5.89 4.09 -26.28
N ALA A 28 -5.22 4.72 -27.25
CA ALA A 28 -3.94 4.22 -27.76
C ALA A 28 -2.86 4.27 -26.67
N ARG A 29 -2.14 3.15 -26.53
CA ARG A 29 -0.95 3.08 -25.68
C ARG A 29 0.11 4.06 -26.18
N PRO A 30 0.81 4.78 -25.28
CA PRO A 30 1.92 5.66 -25.65
C PRO A 30 2.96 5.00 -26.56
N THR A 31 3.36 5.70 -27.63
CA THR A 31 4.54 5.28 -28.39
C THR A 31 5.77 5.26 -27.48
N GLY A 32 6.50 4.15 -27.50
CA GLY A 32 7.71 3.97 -26.69
C GLY A 32 7.47 3.48 -25.25
N PHE A 33 6.23 3.30 -24.81
CA PHE A 33 5.94 2.52 -23.60
C PHE A 33 6.09 1.03 -23.92
N THR A 34 7.27 0.48 -23.60
CA THR A 34 7.63 -0.90 -23.96
C THR A 34 7.02 -1.89 -22.98
N TYR A 35 5.97 -2.58 -23.44
CA TYR A 35 5.28 -3.61 -22.67
C TYR A 35 4.58 -4.65 -23.57
N THR A 36 4.61 -5.94 -23.19
CA THR A 36 4.01 -7.03 -23.98
C THR A 36 2.56 -7.30 -23.60
N ARG A 37 1.68 -7.52 -24.60
CA ARG A 37 0.28 -7.95 -24.35
C ARG A 37 0.16 -9.26 -23.57
N SER A 38 1.22 -10.08 -23.55
CA SER A 38 1.24 -11.32 -22.76
C SER A 38 1.15 -11.07 -21.24
N LEU A 39 1.59 -9.91 -20.77
CA LEU A 39 1.52 -9.55 -19.35
C LEU A 39 0.41 -8.50 -19.08
N PHE A 40 -0.10 -7.81 -20.12
CA PHE A 40 -1.29 -6.94 -20.12
C PHE A 40 -2.28 -7.42 -21.15
N PRO A 41 -3.11 -8.41 -20.80
CA PRO A 41 -4.18 -8.84 -21.69
C PRO A 41 -5.40 -7.92 -21.55
N PHE A 42 -5.21 -6.60 -21.40
CA PHE A 42 -6.29 -5.63 -21.25
C PHE A 42 -5.98 -4.31 -21.97
N ASP A 43 -7.05 -3.67 -22.43
CA ASP A 43 -7.06 -2.43 -23.17
C ASP A 43 -7.76 -1.33 -22.36
N PHE A 44 -7.61 -0.09 -22.84
CA PHE A 44 -8.26 1.09 -22.28
C PHE A 44 -9.13 1.76 -23.34
N TRP A 45 -10.24 2.37 -22.92
CA TRP A 45 -11.09 3.16 -23.80
C TRP A 45 -11.74 4.30 -23.02
N ARG A 46 -12.15 5.36 -23.73
CA ARG A 46 -12.95 6.44 -23.15
C ARG A 46 -14.42 6.10 -23.31
N ASP A 47 -15.19 6.11 -22.23
CA ASP A 47 -16.65 5.99 -22.33
C ASP A 47 -17.29 7.29 -22.85
N ALA A 48 -18.61 7.29 -23.04
CA ALA A 48 -19.35 8.45 -23.56
C ALA A 48 -19.23 9.71 -22.68
N THR A 49 -18.81 9.57 -21.41
CA THR A 49 -18.56 10.69 -20.49
C THR A 49 -17.12 11.19 -20.54
N GLY A 50 -16.27 10.57 -21.37
CA GLY A 50 -14.85 10.87 -21.48
C GLY A 50 -13.97 10.16 -20.44
N ARG A 51 -14.57 9.43 -19.49
CA ARG A 51 -13.86 8.69 -18.44
C ARG A 51 -13.14 7.50 -19.05
N VAL A 52 -11.87 7.30 -18.67
CA VAL A 52 -11.13 6.11 -19.10
C VAL A 52 -11.61 4.88 -18.33
N ARG A 53 -11.86 3.80 -19.08
CA ARG A 53 -12.25 2.47 -18.63
C ARG A 53 -11.21 1.45 -19.05
N THR A 54 -11.27 0.28 -18.42
CA THR A 54 -10.42 -0.87 -18.75
C THR A 54 -11.20 -2.16 -18.64
N ASN A 55 -10.83 -3.17 -19.42
CA ASN A 55 -11.35 -4.53 -19.34
C ASN A 55 -10.45 -5.41 -18.46
N PHE A 56 -9.60 -4.81 -17.61
CA PHE A 56 -8.80 -5.55 -16.64
C PHE A 56 -9.68 -6.53 -15.85
N ASP A 57 -9.35 -7.81 -15.98
CA ASP A 57 -10.04 -8.89 -15.29
C ASP A 57 -9.12 -9.52 -14.24
N ARG A 58 -9.32 -9.14 -12.98
CA ARG A 58 -8.59 -9.70 -11.84
C ARG A 58 -8.63 -11.23 -11.75
N ARG A 59 -9.70 -11.84 -12.27
CA ARG A 59 -9.94 -13.29 -12.21
C ARG A 59 -8.96 -14.07 -13.09
N ALA A 60 -8.37 -13.42 -14.09
CA ALA A 60 -7.30 -14.00 -14.90
C ALA A 60 -5.95 -14.01 -14.18
N TRP A 61 -5.82 -13.33 -13.05
CA TRP A 61 -4.53 -13.05 -12.39
C TRP A 61 -4.35 -13.81 -11.09
N ALA A 62 -5.39 -13.92 -10.27
CA ALA A 62 -5.33 -14.64 -9.00
C ALA A 62 -6.59 -15.48 -8.79
N PRO A 63 -6.56 -16.48 -7.89
CA PRO A 63 -7.76 -17.22 -7.51
C PRO A 63 -8.81 -16.26 -6.96
N THR A 64 -10.01 -16.30 -7.52
CA THR A 64 -11.16 -15.55 -6.99
C THR A 64 -12.37 -16.48 -6.91
N PRO A 65 -13.36 -16.19 -6.04
CA PRO A 65 -14.54 -17.05 -5.90
C PRO A 65 -15.44 -17.12 -7.14
N ASP A 66 -15.34 -16.13 -8.04
CA ASP A 66 -16.31 -15.86 -9.10
C ASP A 66 -15.98 -16.45 -10.49
N VAL A 67 -14.71 -16.80 -10.79
CA VAL A 67 -14.33 -17.51 -12.04
C VAL A 67 -13.11 -18.39 -11.80
N MET A 68 -13.18 -19.65 -12.27
CA MET A 68 -12.15 -20.66 -12.01
C MET A 68 -11.67 -21.35 -13.30
N PRO A 69 -10.41 -21.14 -13.73
CA PRO A 69 -9.62 -22.21 -14.34
C PRO A 69 -9.03 -23.15 -13.26
N TRP A 70 -9.16 -22.81 -11.98
CA TRP A 70 -8.57 -23.56 -10.86
C TRP A 70 -9.47 -24.72 -10.45
N THR A 71 -8.91 -25.91 -10.27
CA THR A 71 -9.63 -27.06 -9.72
C THR A 71 -10.16 -26.72 -8.32
N THR A 72 -11.33 -27.28 -7.96
CA THR A 72 -12.13 -27.00 -6.75
C THR A 72 -11.26 -26.66 -5.53
N PRO A 73 -11.20 -25.37 -5.10
CA PRO A 73 -10.26 -24.93 -4.09
C PRO A 73 -10.76 -25.36 -2.71
N ALA A 74 -9.84 -25.65 -1.81
CA ALA A 74 -10.22 -25.82 -0.41
C ALA A 74 -10.75 -24.49 0.14
N THR A 75 -11.79 -24.52 0.98
CA THR A 75 -12.38 -23.32 1.58
C THR A 75 -12.24 -23.38 3.09
N TYR A 76 -11.74 -22.29 3.67
CA TYR A 76 -11.58 -22.11 5.10
C TYR A 76 -12.30 -20.86 5.60
N TYR A 77 -12.74 -20.88 6.85
CA TYR A 77 -13.45 -19.78 7.52
C TYR A 77 -12.71 -19.38 8.80
N VAL A 78 -12.61 -18.08 9.04
CA VAL A 78 -11.90 -17.49 10.18
C VAL A 78 -12.79 -16.48 10.89
N ASP A 79 -12.93 -16.60 12.21
CA ASP A 79 -13.74 -15.73 13.05
C ASP A 79 -13.03 -15.44 14.39
N ILE A 80 -12.64 -14.18 14.60
CA ILE A 80 -11.87 -13.78 15.79
C ILE A 80 -12.61 -14.06 17.11
N ASN A 81 -13.94 -14.18 17.07
CA ASN A 81 -14.76 -14.42 18.27
C ASN A 81 -14.74 -15.88 18.73
N ARG A 82 -14.10 -16.78 17.98
CA ARG A 82 -13.87 -18.16 18.42
C ARG A 82 -12.96 -18.17 19.65
N ALA A 83 -13.15 -19.15 20.53
CA ALA A 83 -12.31 -19.30 21.71
C ALA A 83 -10.84 -19.59 21.32
N ASP A 84 -10.65 -20.49 20.34
CA ASP A 84 -9.35 -20.98 19.86
C ASP A 84 -9.41 -21.48 18.39
N ASP A 85 -8.31 -22.07 17.91
CA ASP A 85 -8.15 -22.62 16.56
C ASP A 85 -8.53 -24.11 16.42
N SER A 86 -9.27 -24.68 17.39
CA SER A 86 -9.63 -26.11 17.40
C SER A 86 -10.66 -26.51 16.34
N GLY A 87 -11.48 -25.57 15.85
CA GLY A 87 -12.43 -25.82 14.75
C GLY A 87 -11.72 -26.23 13.47
N ASP A 88 -12.32 -27.05 12.60
CA ASP A 88 -11.67 -27.51 11.36
C ASP A 88 -11.49 -26.40 10.30
N GLY A 89 -12.23 -25.30 10.45
CA GLY A 89 -12.25 -24.19 9.51
C GLY A 89 -13.14 -24.41 8.30
N LEU A 90 -13.90 -25.51 8.18
CA LEU A 90 -14.65 -25.87 6.96
C LEU A 90 -16.07 -25.27 6.90
N SER A 91 -16.50 -24.59 7.97
CA SER A 91 -17.73 -23.81 8.02
C SER A 91 -17.60 -22.64 9.00
N TRP A 92 -18.52 -21.68 8.96
CA TRP A 92 -18.57 -20.61 9.98
C TRP A 92 -18.77 -21.14 11.40
N ALA A 93 -19.52 -22.23 11.58
CA ALA A 93 -19.75 -22.84 12.90
C ALA A 93 -18.49 -23.49 13.48
N ALA A 94 -17.63 -24.01 12.61
CA ALA A 94 -16.36 -24.65 12.95
C ALA A 94 -15.15 -23.78 12.53
N ALA A 95 -15.32 -22.46 12.41
CA ALA A 95 -14.27 -21.57 11.94
C ALA A 95 -13.03 -21.61 12.84
N LYS A 96 -11.86 -21.35 12.22
CA LYS A 96 -10.61 -21.04 12.93
C LYS A 96 -10.75 -19.67 13.62
N LYS A 97 -9.98 -19.42 14.68
CA LYS A 97 -9.88 -18.09 15.30
C LYS A 97 -8.92 -17.19 14.54
N SER A 98 -7.77 -17.72 14.15
CA SER A 98 -6.69 -16.98 13.51
C SER A 98 -6.64 -17.18 12.00
N ILE A 99 -6.20 -16.14 11.30
CA ILE A 99 -5.96 -16.18 9.86
C ILE A 99 -4.79 -17.13 9.55
N VAL A 100 -3.77 -17.13 10.41
CA VAL A 100 -2.60 -18.02 10.30
C VAL A 100 -2.99 -19.49 10.35
N ALA A 101 -3.88 -19.91 11.26
CA ALA A 101 -4.31 -21.30 11.32
C ALA A 101 -5.01 -21.76 10.03
N ALA A 102 -5.82 -20.88 9.40
CA ALA A 102 -6.44 -21.18 8.11
C ALA A 102 -5.42 -21.23 6.96
N VAL A 103 -4.44 -20.31 6.94
CA VAL A 103 -3.34 -20.33 5.97
C VAL A 103 -2.50 -21.60 6.10
N LEU A 104 -2.19 -22.03 7.33
CA LEU A 104 -1.46 -23.27 7.58
C LEU A 104 -2.25 -24.51 7.11
N ALA A 105 -3.56 -24.54 7.34
CA ALA A 105 -4.43 -25.60 6.83
C ALA A 105 -4.44 -25.64 5.28
N GLY A 106 -4.58 -24.47 4.65
CA GLY A 106 -4.49 -24.34 3.19
C GLY A 106 -3.13 -24.75 2.62
N ASN A 107 -2.05 -24.39 3.30
CA ASN A 107 -0.69 -24.79 2.96
C ASN A 107 -0.50 -26.32 3.06
N ALA A 108 -1.16 -26.99 3.99
CA ALA A 108 -1.09 -28.45 4.17
C ALA A 108 -1.85 -29.26 3.09
N GLY A 109 -2.83 -28.68 2.41
CA GLY A 109 -3.59 -29.37 1.35
C GLY A 109 -2.76 -29.69 0.08
N SER A 110 -3.41 -30.02 -1.03
CA SER A 110 -2.75 -30.19 -2.35
C SER A 110 -3.25 -29.23 -3.43
N VAL A 111 -4.31 -28.48 -3.14
CA VAL A 111 -4.99 -27.58 -4.09
C VAL A 111 -4.86 -26.11 -3.65
N PRO A 112 -5.13 -25.14 -4.55
CA PRO A 112 -5.38 -23.75 -4.16
C PRO A 112 -6.46 -23.64 -3.08
N TYR A 113 -6.46 -22.55 -2.32
CA TYR A 113 -7.43 -22.38 -1.23
C TYR A 113 -7.97 -20.96 -1.09
N ILE A 114 -9.18 -20.84 -0.55
CA ILE A 114 -9.85 -19.58 -0.23
C ILE A 114 -10.06 -19.52 1.28
N VAL A 115 -9.75 -18.38 1.88
CA VAL A 115 -10.01 -18.09 3.30
C VAL A 115 -10.99 -16.93 3.37
N TYR A 116 -12.20 -17.21 3.88
CA TYR A 116 -13.16 -16.18 4.26
C TYR A 116 -12.92 -15.76 5.70
N VAL A 117 -12.70 -14.47 5.92
CA VAL A 117 -12.34 -13.92 7.23
C VAL A 117 -13.44 -12.97 7.68
N ARG A 118 -14.09 -13.25 8.81
CA ARG A 118 -15.11 -12.36 9.38
C ARG A 118 -14.48 -11.01 9.70
N ALA A 119 -15.22 -9.93 9.48
CA ALA A 119 -14.81 -8.60 9.91
C ALA A 119 -14.45 -8.56 11.41
N GLY A 120 -13.41 -7.80 11.75
CA GLY A 120 -12.90 -7.73 13.12
C GLY A 120 -11.44 -7.28 13.19
N LEU A 121 -10.94 -7.15 14.42
CA LEU A 121 -9.56 -6.80 14.74
C LEU A 121 -8.74 -8.07 14.99
N TYR A 122 -7.77 -8.33 14.12
CA TYR A 122 -6.86 -9.47 14.15
C TYR A 122 -5.43 -8.97 14.47
N PRO A 123 -5.08 -8.77 15.75
CA PRO A 123 -3.71 -8.40 16.12
C PRO A 123 -2.72 -9.50 15.71
N ARG A 124 -1.42 -9.20 15.78
CA ARG A 124 -0.33 -10.03 15.25
C ARG A 124 -0.47 -11.53 15.50
N LEU A 125 -0.86 -11.92 16.72
CA LEU A 125 -1.05 -13.33 17.10
C LEU A 125 -2.13 -14.05 16.27
N TYR A 126 -3.20 -13.35 15.88
CA TYR A 126 -4.35 -13.90 15.16
C TYR A 126 -4.41 -13.47 13.68
N GLY A 127 -3.65 -12.44 13.29
CA GLY A 127 -3.56 -11.92 11.94
C GLY A 127 -2.44 -12.59 11.12
N LEU A 128 -2.09 -12.01 9.97
CA LEU A 128 -1.05 -12.58 9.07
C LEU A 128 0.40 -12.32 9.54
N GLY A 129 0.58 -11.47 10.54
CA GLY A 129 1.88 -11.00 11.02
C GLY A 129 2.69 -11.97 11.89
N SER A 130 2.21 -13.19 12.18
CA SER A 130 2.88 -14.16 13.05
C SER A 130 3.73 -15.22 12.32
N GLY A 131 3.91 -15.10 11.00
CA GLY A 131 4.98 -15.82 10.29
C GLY A 131 4.57 -16.94 9.33
N SER A 132 3.27 -17.11 9.04
CA SER A 132 2.84 -18.03 7.98
C SER A 132 2.73 -17.32 6.64
N THR A 133 3.58 -17.70 5.68
CA THR A 133 3.45 -17.27 4.28
C THR A 133 2.64 -18.31 3.51
N PRO A 134 1.64 -17.93 2.71
CA PRO A 134 0.98 -18.86 1.79
C PRO A 134 2.01 -19.56 0.90
N THR A 135 1.89 -20.88 0.77
CA THR A 135 2.76 -21.72 -0.09
C THR A 135 2.04 -22.22 -1.34
N LYS A 136 0.77 -21.85 -1.51
CA LYS A 136 -0.06 -22.16 -2.68
C LYS A 136 -0.94 -21.00 -3.04
N ALA A 137 -1.39 -20.99 -4.30
CA ALA A 137 -2.26 -19.96 -4.80
C ALA A 137 -3.49 -19.85 -3.91
N CYS A 138 -3.81 -18.63 -3.48
CA CYS A 138 -4.83 -18.43 -2.47
C CYS A 138 -5.61 -17.12 -2.62
N ALA A 139 -6.77 -17.08 -1.97
CA ALA A 139 -7.56 -15.88 -1.76
C ALA A 139 -7.83 -15.67 -0.28
N LEU A 140 -7.70 -14.44 0.20
CA LEU A 140 -8.09 -14.03 1.55
C LEU A 140 -9.11 -12.91 1.42
N ILE A 141 -10.31 -13.14 1.93
CA ILE A 141 -11.48 -12.30 1.62
C ILE A 141 -12.20 -11.94 2.92
N ALA A 142 -12.31 -10.65 3.20
CA ALA A 142 -13.11 -10.13 4.31
C ALA A 142 -14.61 -10.34 4.06
N VAL A 143 -15.36 -10.75 5.09
CA VAL A 143 -16.81 -10.99 5.05
C VAL A 143 -17.50 -10.22 6.18
N GLY A 144 -18.59 -9.53 5.84
CA GLY A 144 -19.40 -8.79 6.81
C GLY A 144 -18.81 -7.44 7.25
N GLY A 145 -17.77 -6.93 6.56
CA GLY A 145 -17.11 -5.68 6.89
C GLY A 145 -15.60 -5.71 6.58
N ARG A 146 -14.83 -4.89 7.31
CA ARG A 146 -13.36 -4.79 7.19
C ARG A 146 -12.66 -5.78 8.11
N VAL A 147 -11.56 -6.36 7.66
CA VAL A 147 -10.61 -7.07 8.51
C VAL A 147 -9.43 -6.18 8.81
N GLU A 148 -9.22 -5.82 10.06
CA GLU A 148 -8.10 -5.00 10.50
C GLU A 148 -7.00 -5.90 11.08
N THR A 149 -5.79 -5.84 10.55
CA THR A 149 -4.68 -6.70 10.96
C THR A 149 -3.35 -5.96 10.94
N GLY A 150 -2.39 -6.40 11.73
CA GLY A 150 -1.08 -5.78 11.72
C GLY A 150 -0.07 -6.35 12.70
N LEU A 151 1.12 -5.74 12.71
CA LEU A 151 2.15 -6.01 13.72
C LEU A 151 1.90 -5.12 14.95
N PHE A 152 0.91 -5.51 15.74
CA PHE A 152 0.59 -4.96 17.07
C PHE A 152 -0.04 -6.05 17.92
N ASP A 153 0.01 -5.89 19.24
CA ASP A 153 -0.61 -6.82 20.19
C ASP A 153 -1.73 -6.11 20.98
N ALA A 154 -2.59 -6.89 21.64
CA ALA A 154 -3.47 -6.34 22.67
C ALA A 154 -2.65 -6.05 23.92
N LEU A 155 -2.81 -4.85 24.49
CA LEU A 155 -2.00 -4.35 25.59
C LEU A 155 -2.84 -4.06 26.84
N THR A 156 -2.31 -4.45 27.99
CA THR A 156 -2.85 -4.07 29.29
C THR A 156 -2.19 -2.77 29.73
N TRP A 157 -2.95 -1.68 29.66
CA TRP A 157 -2.48 -0.35 30.06
C TRP A 157 -2.68 -0.12 31.56
N THR A 158 -1.66 0.43 32.21
CA THR A 158 -1.69 0.83 33.62
C THR A 158 -1.25 2.28 33.74
N LEU A 159 -1.81 3.00 34.72
CA LEU A 159 -1.42 4.38 34.95
C LEU A 159 0.04 4.41 35.44
N ASP A 160 0.87 5.23 34.80
CA ASP A 160 2.23 5.49 35.25
C ASP A 160 2.25 6.68 36.22
N THR A 161 1.80 7.85 35.77
CA THR A 161 1.59 9.04 36.61
C THR A 161 0.80 10.10 35.84
N GLY A 162 0.02 10.94 36.55
CA GLY A 162 -0.74 12.03 35.93
C GLY A 162 -1.66 11.53 34.81
N THR A 163 -1.38 11.93 33.57
CA THR A 163 -2.08 11.51 32.35
C THR A 163 -1.28 10.51 31.50
N THR A 164 -0.13 10.05 32.00
CA THR A 164 0.74 9.10 31.31
C THR A 164 0.43 7.68 31.73
N TRP A 165 0.22 6.81 30.74
CA TRP A 165 -0.05 5.38 30.90
C TRP A 165 1.09 4.56 30.33
N LYS A 166 1.20 3.30 30.74
CA LYS A 166 2.23 2.38 30.25
C LYS A 166 1.72 0.96 30.07
N ALA A 167 2.42 0.23 29.20
CA ALA A 167 2.25 -1.21 29.00
C ALA A 167 3.63 -1.87 28.78
N THR A 168 3.81 -3.08 29.29
CA THR A 168 5.03 -3.87 29.03
C THR A 168 4.98 -4.39 27.59
N ARG A 169 5.74 -3.75 26.71
CA ARG A 169 5.89 -4.19 25.32
C ARG A 169 7.21 -3.70 24.73
N ALA A 170 8.04 -4.65 24.31
CA ALA A 170 9.25 -4.37 23.54
C ALA A 170 8.91 -4.01 22.08
N ASP A 171 9.90 -3.53 21.34
CA ASP A 171 9.82 -3.36 19.88
C ASP A 171 8.76 -2.41 19.34
N VAL A 172 8.19 -1.56 20.20
CA VAL A 172 7.31 -0.47 19.74
C VAL A 172 8.17 0.53 18.95
N ARG A 173 7.76 0.82 17.71
CA ARG A 173 8.41 1.82 16.84
C ARG A 173 7.51 2.99 16.51
N ARG A 174 6.21 2.87 16.76
CA ARG A 174 5.24 3.88 16.38
C ARG A 174 4.00 3.78 17.24
N VAL A 175 3.43 4.92 17.63
CA VAL A 175 2.16 4.95 18.37
C VAL A 175 1.17 5.85 17.64
N ILE A 176 0.01 5.28 17.32
CA ILE A 176 -1.06 5.93 16.57
C ILE A 176 -2.20 6.32 17.52
N ASP A 177 -2.75 7.52 17.34
CA ASP A 177 -3.97 7.95 18.00
C ASP A 177 -5.21 7.56 17.18
N LEU A 178 -5.94 6.55 17.65
CA LEU A 178 -7.18 6.07 17.04
C LEU A 178 -8.39 6.92 17.39
N GLY A 179 -8.28 7.84 18.36
CA GLY A 179 -9.36 8.75 18.75
C GLY A 179 -9.55 9.91 17.77
N ASN A 180 -8.51 10.23 16.99
CA ASN A 180 -8.49 11.41 16.13
C ASN A 180 -8.32 11.06 14.65
N ILE A 181 -8.66 12.02 13.78
CA ILE A 181 -8.50 11.94 12.33
C ILE A 181 -7.90 13.27 11.86
N ASP A 182 -6.85 13.20 11.04
CA ASP A 182 -6.26 14.37 10.40
C ASP A 182 -7.04 14.81 9.16
N GLN A 183 -6.58 15.89 8.52
CA GLN A 183 -7.20 16.45 7.31
C GLN A 183 -7.32 15.44 6.13
N ASP A 184 -6.58 14.33 6.18
CA ASP A 184 -6.52 13.31 5.12
C ASP A 184 -7.42 12.12 5.42
N GLY A 185 -8.12 12.13 6.55
CA GLY A 185 -8.86 10.96 7.00
C GLY A 185 -7.97 9.90 7.67
N LEU A 186 -6.74 10.26 8.05
CA LEU A 186 -5.77 9.33 8.64
C LEU A 186 -5.65 9.54 10.15
N ARG A 187 -5.22 8.50 10.85
CA ARG A 187 -4.95 8.54 12.28
C ARG A 187 -3.58 9.18 12.51
N PRO A 188 -3.47 10.27 13.30
CA PRO A 188 -2.19 10.94 13.51
C PRO A 188 -1.25 10.08 14.38
N ASP A 189 0.05 10.30 14.19
CA ASP A 189 1.07 9.76 15.08
C ASP A 189 1.11 10.56 16.38
N LEU A 190 1.36 9.88 17.50
CA LEU A 190 1.88 10.55 18.68
C LEU A 190 3.36 10.90 18.47
N SER A 191 3.79 12.03 19.01
CA SER A 191 5.17 12.48 18.89
C SER A 191 6.09 11.66 19.80
N PHE A 192 7.20 11.16 19.28
CA PHE A 192 8.18 10.47 20.13
C PHE A 192 8.91 11.46 21.04
N ALA A 193 8.92 11.20 22.34
CA ALA A 193 9.62 12.00 23.34
C ALA A 193 11.03 11.46 23.58
N ALA A 194 12.01 12.36 23.71
CA ALA A 194 13.41 11.97 23.95
C ALA A 194 13.67 11.32 25.32
N SER A 195 12.80 11.55 26.31
CA SER A 195 12.92 10.99 27.65
C SER A 195 11.54 10.69 28.26
N LEU A 196 11.51 9.86 29.30
CA LEU A 196 10.28 9.61 30.05
C LEU A 196 9.73 10.87 30.72
N ALA A 197 10.62 11.73 31.24
CA ALA A 197 10.22 13.02 31.80
C ALA A 197 9.55 13.91 30.74
N ALA A 198 10.13 13.99 29.54
CA ALA A 198 9.53 14.73 28.42
C ALA A 198 8.19 14.13 27.98
N CYS A 199 8.05 12.80 27.97
CA CYS A 199 6.79 12.13 27.68
C CYS A 199 5.71 12.52 28.71
N ARG A 200 6.05 12.52 30.00
CA ARG A 200 5.13 12.87 31.09
C ARG A 200 4.69 14.34 31.07
N SER A 201 5.55 15.25 30.62
CA SER A 201 5.25 16.68 30.56
C SER A 201 4.62 17.15 29.25
N THR A 202 4.61 16.31 28.20
CA THR A 202 4.16 16.72 26.85
C THR A 202 2.96 15.88 26.41
N PRO A 203 1.74 16.42 26.47
CA PRO A 203 0.57 15.75 25.89
C PRO A 203 0.74 15.48 24.39
N GLY A 204 0.18 14.37 23.91
CA GLY A 204 0.31 13.95 22.51
C GLY A 204 1.64 13.25 22.20
N SER A 205 2.29 12.69 23.21
CA SER A 205 3.61 12.06 23.07
C SER A 205 3.66 10.63 23.56
N TRP A 206 4.71 9.92 23.15
CA TRP A 206 5.00 8.56 23.61
C TRP A 206 6.51 8.35 23.76
N ARG A 207 6.90 7.34 24.54
CA ARG A 207 8.30 6.91 24.75
C ARG A 207 8.35 5.40 24.90
N THR A 208 9.50 4.78 24.64
CA THR A 208 9.74 3.40 25.06
C THR A 208 11.19 3.17 25.49
N ASP A 209 11.40 2.45 26.58
CA ASP A 209 12.73 1.94 26.97
C ASP A 209 13.05 0.59 26.28
N ASN A 210 12.33 0.27 25.20
CA ASN A 210 12.33 -1.00 24.48
C ASN A 210 11.89 -2.22 25.31
N THR A 211 11.38 -2.01 26.52
CA THR A 211 10.72 -3.03 27.34
C THR A 211 9.29 -2.60 27.68
N THR A 212 9.10 -1.32 27.94
CA THR A 212 7.85 -0.65 28.31
C THR A 212 7.59 0.48 27.33
N VAL A 213 6.34 0.62 26.89
CA VAL A 213 5.87 1.80 26.15
C VAL A 213 5.08 2.69 27.10
N TYR A 214 5.31 4.00 27.01
CA TYR A 214 4.65 5.05 27.76
C TYR A 214 3.92 5.95 26.78
N VAL A 215 2.68 6.33 27.11
CA VAL A 215 1.82 7.16 26.28
C VAL A 215 1.18 8.24 27.13
N ASN A 216 1.32 9.50 26.69
CA ASN A 216 0.64 10.65 27.25
C ASN A 216 -0.22 11.27 26.15
N ARG A 217 -1.52 10.94 26.13
CA ARG A 217 -2.42 11.39 25.06
C ARG A 217 -2.65 12.90 25.13
N ALA A 218 -2.90 13.51 23.97
CA ALA A 218 -3.16 14.95 23.87
C ALA A 218 -4.47 15.36 24.58
N ASP A 219 -5.45 14.47 24.60
CA ASP A 219 -6.77 14.66 25.21
C ASP A 219 -6.84 14.25 26.69
N ALA A 220 -5.72 13.84 27.29
CA ALA A 220 -5.62 13.32 28.66
C ALA A 220 -6.52 12.10 28.97
N ALA A 221 -7.11 11.46 27.95
CA ALA A 221 -7.97 10.30 28.17
C ALA A 221 -7.18 9.09 28.65
N THR A 222 -7.85 8.19 29.38
CA THR A 222 -7.31 6.86 29.70
C THR A 222 -6.89 6.13 28.43
N VAL A 223 -5.67 5.62 28.39
CA VAL A 223 -5.15 4.87 27.24
C VAL A 223 -5.78 3.49 27.18
N THR A 224 -6.31 3.13 26.01
CA THR A 224 -6.88 1.81 25.71
C THR A 224 -6.54 1.42 24.26
N ASP A 225 -6.62 0.12 23.93
CA ASP A 225 -6.42 -0.34 22.55
C ASP A 225 -7.51 0.13 21.56
N ALA A 226 -8.62 0.65 22.09
CA ALA A 226 -9.69 1.25 21.29
C ALA A 226 -9.35 2.68 20.84
N ASN A 227 -8.52 3.41 21.59
CA ASN A 227 -8.15 4.79 21.27
C ASN A 227 -6.66 4.96 20.91
N THR A 228 -5.81 3.97 21.17
CA THR A 228 -4.37 4.06 20.99
C THR A 228 -3.84 2.76 20.42
N ARG A 229 -2.88 2.83 19.49
CA ARG A 229 -2.20 1.63 18.97
C ARG A 229 -0.70 1.76 18.98
N ALA A 230 -0.03 0.82 19.65
CA ALA A 230 1.41 0.66 19.58
C ALA A 230 1.78 -0.34 18.48
N LEU A 231 2.36 0.16 17.39
CA LEU A 231 2.84 -0.64 16.27
C LEU A 231 4.28 -1.08 16.50
N LEU A 232 4.55 -2.32 16.09
CA LEU A 232 5.76 -3.05 16.41
C LEU A 232 6.67 -3.19 15.20
N MET A 233 7.95 -3.42 15.47
CA MET A 233 8.90 -3.97 14.51
C MET A 233 9.62 -5.16 15.09
N THR A 234 9.29 -6.37 14.63
CA THR A 234 10.01 -7.58 15.00
C THR A 234 10.80 -8.07 13.78
N GLY A 235 12.04 -7.62 13.63
CA GLY A 235 12.88 -7.95 12.47
C GLY A 235 12.30 -7.48 11.13
N ASN A 236 12.63 -8.18 10.05
CA ASN A 236 12.13 -7.90 8.69
C ASN A 236 10.79 -8.63 8.42
N ASN A 237 9.85 -8.54 9.36
CA ASN A 237 8.56 -9.24 9.27
C ASN A 237 7.53 -8.36 8.55
N ALA A 238 6.96 -8.89 7.48
CA ALA A 238 5.81 -8.27 6.82
C ALA A 238 4.51 -8.85 7.36
N VAL A 239 3.46 -8.03 7.41
CA VAL A 239 2.12 -8.50 7.81
C VAL A 239 1.59 -9.41 6.72
N VAL A 240 1.59 -8.95 5.47
CA VAL A 240 1.26 -9.78 4.30
C VAL A 240 2.54 -10.04 3.52
N ARG A 241 2.85 -11.33 3.33
CA ARG A 241 4.02 -11.76 2.54
C ARG A 241 3.57 -12.71 1.44
N MET A 242 4.04 -12.46 0.23
CA MET A 242 4.01 -13.44 -0.87
C MET A 242 5.46 -13.69 -1.32
N SER A 243 5.96 -14.91 -1.08
CA SER A 243 7.31 -15.28 -1.51
C SER A 243 7.49 -16.69 -2.06
N THR A 244 6.55 -17.59 -1.79
CA THR A 244 6.64 -19.01 -2.19
C THR A 244 5.27 -19.56 -2.62
N GLY A 245 4.27 -18.68 -2.76
CA GLY A 245 2.86 -19.01 -2.60
C GLY A 245 2.01 -19.09 -3.84
N GLY A 246 2.55 -19.14 -5.05
CA GLY A 246 1.68 -18.99 -6.24
C GLY A 246 0.97 -17.63 -6.27
N ASN A 247 -0.10 -17.51 -7.06
CA ASN A 247 -0.86 -16.28 -7.20
C ASN A 247 -1.74 -16.02 -5.96
N MET A 248 -1.83 -14.77 -5.52
CA MET A 248 -2.58 -14.39 -4.31
C MET A 248 -3.59 -13.28 -4.57
N TYR A 249 -4.81 -13.44 -4.03
CA TYR A 249 -5.84 -12.42 -3.99
C TYR A 249 -6.11 -11.98 -2.54
N LEU A 250 -6.19 -10.68 -2.29
CA LEU A 250 -6.49 -10.10 -0.98
C LEU A 250 -7.61 -9.06 -1.11
N SER A 251 -8.69 -9.21 -0.35
CA SER A 251 -9.83 -8.30 -0.45
C SER A 251 -10.40 -7.86 0.89
N GLY A 252 -10.54 -6.54 1.08
CA GLY A 252 -11.24 -5.97 2.22
C GLY A 252 -10.42 -5.81 3.51
N PHE A 253 -9.08 -5.78 3.40
CA PHE A 253 -8.17 -5.76 4.55
C PHE A 253 -7.60 -4.37 4.85
N ASP A 254 -7.52 -4.02 6.13
CA ASP A 254 -6.77 -2.89 6.66
C ASP A 254 -5.49 -3.40 7.33
N VAL A 255 -4.35 -3.21 6.67
CA VAL A 255 -3.07 -3.78 7.06
C VAL A 255 -2.14 -2.68 7.59
N MET A 256 -1.59 -2.87 8.79
CA MET A 256 -0.73 -1.87 9.42
C MET A 256 0.47 -2.41 10.20
N GLY A 257 1.47 -1.55 10.42
CA GLY A 257 2.67 -1.87 11.20
C GLY A 257 3.71 -2.69 10.44
N SER A 258 4.95 -2.61 10.91
CA SER A 258 6.15 -3.17 10.28
C SER A 258 6.19 -2.88 8.77
N ILE A 259 6.30 -3.91 7.92
CA ILE A 259 6.05 -3.85 6.48
C ILE A 259 4.63 -4.35 6.23
N PRO A 260 3.65 -3.49 5.91
CA PRO A 260 2.27 -3.95 5.71
C PRO A 260 2.17 -5.00 4.60
N LEU A 261 2.78 -4.77 3.45
CA LEU A 261 2.84 -5.74 2.35
C LEU A 261 4.24 -5.87 1.77
N ILE A 262 4.71 -7.11 1.63
CA ILE A 262 5.88 -7.44 0.81
C ILE A 262 5.56 -8.55 -0.19
N LEU A 263 5.81 -8.26 -1.46
CA LEU A 263 5.86 -9.24 -2.53
C LEU A 263 7.33 -9.41 -2.89
N GLN A 264 7.88 -10.62 -2.84
CA GLN A 264 9.31 -10.84 -3.09
C GLN A 264 9.59 -12.22 -3.66
N ASN A 265 10.64 -12.35 -4.48
CA ASN A 265 11.18 -13.63 -4.97
C ASN A 265 10.12 -14.57 -5.60
N ALA A 266 9.19 -13.99 -6.36
CA ALA A 266 7.98 -14.62 -6.84
C ALA A 266 7.78 -14.33 -8.34
N ALA A 267 8.84 -14.50 -9.13
CA ALA A 267 8.97 -14.01 -10.51
C ALA A 267 7.88 -14.50 -11.48
N THR A 268 7.19 -15.58 -11.15
CA THR A 268 6.10 -16.16 -11.95
C THR A 268 4.72 -15.92 -11.34
N TYR A 269 4.64 -15.35 -10.14
CA TYR A 269 3.40 -15.17 -9.41
C TYR A 269 2.82 -13.79 -9.58
N ARG A 270 1.49 -13.75 -9.48
CA ARG A 270 0.67 -12.55 -9.57
C ARG A 270 0.00 -12.27 -8.25
N PHE A 271 -0.06 -11.00 -7.90
CA PHE A 271 -0.78 -10.53 -6.73
C PHE A 271 -1.92 -9.60 -7.14
N VAL A 272 -3.06 -9.72 -6.50
CA VAL A 272 -4.16 -8.76 -6.64
C VAL A 272 -4.67 -8.37 -5.26
N ALA A 273 -4.72 -7.07 -4.97
CA ALA A 273 -5.42 -6.52 -3.83
C ALA A 273 -6.60 -5.65 -4.28
N GLU A 274 -7.76 -5.83 -3.64
CA GLU A 274 -8.96 -5.06 -3.90
C GLU A 274 -9.55 -4.52 -2.59
N ASP A 275 -9.82 -3.21 -2.56
CA ASP A 275 -10.31 -2.50 -1.36
C ASP A 275 -9.42 -2.77 -0.14
N CYS A 276 -8.10 -2.69 -0.27
CA CYS A 276 -7.17 -2.91 0.84
C CYS A 276 -6.45 -1.64 1.27
N THR A 277 -6.00 -1.56 2.52
CA THR A 277 -5.09 -0.51 2.96
C THR A 277 -3.78 -1.10 3.46
N PHE A 278 -2.67 -0.43 3.15
CA PHE A 278 -1.30 -0.79 3.50
C PHE A 278 -0.64 0.45 4.12
N ARG A 279 -0.99 0.71 5.38
CA ARG A 279 -0.73 1.98 6.04
C ARG A 279 0.17 1.82 7.25
N TYR A 280 0.68 2.94 7.72
CA TYR A 280 1.36 3.03 8.99
C TYR A 280 2.52 2.03 9.14
N SER A 281 3.35 1.85 8.11
CA SER A 281 4.59 1.09 8.25
C SER A 281 5.41 1.61 9.46
N SER A 282 6.09 0.69 10.15
CA SER A 282 6.75 0.98 11.44
C SER A 282 8.07 0.25 11.59
N GLY A 283 9.02 0.49 10.69
CA GLY A 283 10.43 0.13 10.80
C GLY A 283 11.22 0.95 11.82
N ASP A 284 12.53 0.70 11.92
CA ASP A 284 13.43 1.40 12.83
C ASP A 284 13.80 2.75 12.21
N ASP A 285 13.55 3.84 12.92
CA ASP A 285 13.92 5.20 12.51
C ASP A 285 15.29 5.61 13.04
N GLY A 286 16.00 4.69 13.69
CA GLY A 286 17.30 4.90 14.32
C GLY A 286 17.22 5.58 15.69
N ILE A 287 16.03 5.93 16.17
CA ILE A 287 15.84 6.64 17.45
C ILE A 287 15.74 5.66 18.63
N VAL A 288 15.14 4.48 18.44
CA VAL A 288 14.70 3.63 19.56
C VAL A 288 15.74 2.58 19.99
N VAL A 289 16.42 1.88 19.07
CA VAL A 289 17.18 0.67 19.47
C VAL A 289 18.55 0.49 18.81
N THR A 290 18.72 0.75 17.51
CA THR A 290 19.89 0.21 16.79
C THR A 290 20.84 1.23 16.18
N GLY A 291 20.51 2.53 16.24
CA GLY A 291 21.22 3.57 15.47
C GLY A 291 21.16 3.35 13.95
N THR A 292 20.42 2.34 13.49
CA THR A 292 20.27 1.99 12.08
C THR A 292 18.86 2.38 11.64
N LYS A 293 18.78 3.18 10.58
CA LYS A 293 17.49 3.49 9.94
C LYS A 293 17.10 2.34 9.01
N ASN A 294 16.04 1.64 9.35
CA ASN A 294 15.43 0.59 8.54
C ASN A 294 13.93 0.84 8.44
N MET A 295 13.60 1.89 7.69
CA MET A 295 12.24 2.36 7.45
C MET A 295 11.62 1.61 6.28
N TRP A 296 10.28 1.55 6.22
CA TRP A 296 9.59 0.70 5.23
C TRP A 296 8.46 1.39 4.48
N HIS A 297 8.19 0.89 3.28
CA HIS A 297 7.05 1.28 2.45
C HIS A 297 5.73 0.70 2.97
N GLY A 298 4.60 1.16 2.45
CA GLY A 298 3.30 0.51 2.65
C GLY A 298 3.22 -0.82 1.92
N ALA A 299 3.44 -0.76 0.59
CA ALA A 299 3.47 -1.90 -0.29
C ALA A 299 4.82 -1.98 -1.01
N THR A 300 5.61 -2.99 -0.65
CA THR A 300 6.91 -3.30 -1.24
C THR A 300 6.74 -4.40 -2.29
N ILE A 301 7.09 -4.11 -3.54
CA ILE A 301 6.85 -4.98 -4.69
C ILE A 301 8.18 -5.32 -5.35
N PHE A 302 8.75 -6.45 -4.95
CA PHE A 302 10.02 -6.97 -5.48
C PHE A 302 9.76 -8.26 -6.26
N ASN A 303 10.26 -8.34 -7.49
CA ASN A 303 10.44 -9.61 -8.20
C ASN A 303 9.17 -10.47 -8.32
N VAL A 304 8.04 -9.84 -8.63
CA VAL A 304 6.81 -10.53 -9.02
C VAL A 304 6.61 -10.48 -10.52
N GLN A 305 5.83 -11.41 -11.09
CA GLN A 305 5.44 -11.26 -12.49
C GLN A 305 4.54 -10.03 -12.66
N ALA A 306 3.54 -9.92 -11.79
CA ALA A 306 2.61 -8.80 -11.81
C ALA A 306 1.95 -8.55 -10.45
N ALA A 307 1.63 -7.30 -10.15
CA ALA A 307 0.80 -6.91 -9.02
C ALA A 307 -0.30 -5.95 -9.49
N ALA A 308 -1.53 -6.13 -9.02
CA ALA A 308 -2.62 -5.20 -9.24
C ALA A 308 -3.23 -4.74 -7.92
N PHE A 309 -3.49 -3.44 -7.81
CA PHE A 309 -4.12 -2.82 -6.66
C PHE A 309 -5.34 -2.04 -7.14
N ILE A 310 -6.51 -2.34 -6.58
CA ILE A 310 -7.78 -1.78 -7.00
C ILE A 310 -8.45 -1.14 -5.78
N ARG A 311 -8.68 0.17 -5.82
CA ARG A 311 -9.27 0.94 -4.71
C ARG A 311 -8.50 0.79 -3.41
N CYS A 312 -7.18 0.64 -3.51
CA CYS A 312 -6.30 0.47 -2.37
C CYS A 312 -5.75 1.81 -1.86
N ASP A 313 -5.31 1.84 -0.61
CA ASP A 313 -4.66 2.99 -0.01
C ASP A 313 -3.32 2.61 0.62
N ALA A 314 -2.25 3.34 0.32
CA ALA A 314 -0.95 3.18 0.97
C ALA A 314 -0.44 4.52 1.53
N SER A 315 -1.17 5.04 2.51
CA SER A 315 -0.91 6.32 3.17
C SER A 315 -0.20 6.19 4.52
N ALA A 316 0.36 7.32 4.99
CA ALA A 316 1.01 7.48 6.28
C ALA A 316 2.15 6.49 6.56
N ASN A 317 2.83 6.02 5.52
CA ASN A 317 3.99 5.14 5.67
C ASN A 317 5.24 5.94 5.99
N GLN A 318 6.20 5.29 6.65
CA GLN A 318 7.52 5.84 6.90
C GLN A 318 8.23 6.15 5.59
N GLN A 319 8.16 5.25 4.61
CA GLN A 319 8.64 5.49 3.25
C GLN A 319 7.47 5.62 2.26
N ASP A 320 7.69 5.32 0.98
CA ASP A 320 6.67 5.31 -0.08
C ASP A 320 5.38 4.58 0.29
N GLY A 321 4.30 4.95 -0.41
CA GLY A 321 3.05 4.22 -0.40
C GLY A 321 3.19 2.88 -1.11
N PHE A 322 3.26 2.94 -2.44
CA PHE A 322 3.53 1.77 -3.28
C PHE A 322 4.91 1.93 -3.92
N ASN A 323 5.79 0.96 -3.72
CA ASN A 323 7.16 0.98 -4.19
C ASN A 323 7.47 -0.34 -4.91
N SER A 324 7.96 -0.26 -6.15
CA SER A 324 8.37 -1.45 -6.92
C SER A 324 9.80 -1.39 -7.40
N HIS A 325 10.51 -2.52 -7.29
CA HIS A 325 11.83 -2.72 -7.85
C HIS A 325 11.88 -3.97 -8.74
N ILE A 326 12.75 -3.91 -9.74
CA ILE A 326 13.24 -5.10 -10.44
C ILE A 326 14.53 -5.54 -9.75
N ALA A 327 14.50 -6.68 -9.09
CA ALA A 327 15.68 -7.41 -8.65
C ALA A 327 15.74 -8.80 -9.30
N SER A 328 16.93 -9.35 -9.45
CA SER A 328 17.15 -10.70 -10.00
C SER A 328 16.57 -10.96 -11.41
N GLY A 329 16.39 -9.91 -12.23
CA GLY A 329 16.03 -10.03 -13.66
C GLY A 329 14.55 -10.26 -13.97
N ALA A 330 13.67 -10.35 -12.96
CA ALA A 330 12.23 -10.47 -13.17
C ALA A 330 11.57 -9.08 -13.22
N GLN A 331 11.12 -8.66 -14.40
CA GLN A 331 10.45 -7.37 -14.57
C GLN A 331 9.08 -7.38 -13.87
N ALA A 332 8.99 -6.66 -12.75
CA ALA A 332 7.73 -6.44 -12.06
C ALA A 332 6.83 -5.55 -12.89
N PHE A 333 5.66 -6.07 -13.23
CA PHE A 333 4.57 -5.26 -13.74
C PHE A 333 3.63 -4.83 -12.61
N VAL A 334 3.29 -3.55 -12.53
CA VAL A 334 2.35 -3.06 -11.50
C VAL A 334 1.20 -2.25 -12.10
N PHE A 335 -0.03 -2.62 -11.74
CA PHE A 335 -1.25 -1.89 -12.07
C PHE A 335 -1.87 -1.31 -10.81
N THR A 336 -2.15 -0.01 -10.80
CA THR A 336 -2.98 0.64 -9.77
C THR A 336 -4.23 1.22 -10.41
N MET A 337 -5.38 1.03 -9.79
CA MET A 337 -6.64 1.60 -10.23
C MET A 337 -7.41 2.18 -9.04
N ASP A 338 -7.76 3.46 -9.13
CA ASP A 338 -8.48 4.18 -8.07
C ASP A 338 -7.75 4.13 -6.71
N CYS A 339 -6.42 4.05 -6.72
CA CYS A 339 -5.59 3.96 -5.53
C CYS A 339 -5.25 5.33 -4.94
N THR A 340 -4.89 5.37 -3.66
CA THR A 340 -4.54 6.60 -2.95
C THR A 340 -3.26 6.44 -2.13
N GLY A 341 -2.52 7.54 -1.95
CA GLY A 341 -1.35 7.58 -1.07
C GLY A 341 -1.05 8.98 -0.58
N PHE A 342 -1.25 9.17 0.72
CA PHE A 342 -1.14 10.46 1.37
C PHE A 342 -0.11 10.44 2.50
N ASN A 343 0.60 11.56 2.66
CA ASN A 343 1.41 11.83 3.84
C ASN A 343 2.45 10.74 4.17
N ASN A 344 3.03 10.12 3.12
CA ASN A 344 4.18 9.23 3.19
C ASN A 344 5.47 10.02 3.44
N GLY A 345 6.50 9.33 3.93
CA GLY A 345 7.73 9.97 4.41
C GLY A 345 7.66 10.41 5.87
N ARG A 346 6.92 9.67 6.71
CA ARG A 346 6.85 9.97 8.15
C ARG A 346 8.18 9.63 8.83
N MET A 347 8.41 10.21 10.01
CA MET A 347 9.66 10.05 10.79
C MET A 347 10.92 10.54 10.05
N GLY A 348 10.76 11.54 9.18
CA GLY A 348 11.88 12.22 8.52
C GLY A 348 12.56 11.42 7.40
N SER A 349 11.88 10.40 6.85
CA SER A 349 12.37 9.77 5.61
C SER A 349 12.30 10.77 4.46
N ILE A 350 13.26 10.69 3.54
CA ILE A 350 13.36 11.53 2.34
C ILE A 350 12.94 10.79 1.08
N SER A 351 12.60 11.54 0.03
CA SER A 351 12.18 11.04 -1.29
C SER A 351 11.04 10.03 -1.27
N ASN A 352 10.02 10.25 -0.44
CA ASN A 352 8.90 9.33 -0.29
C ASN A 352 7.66 9.78 -1.01
N ASN A 353 7.01 8.86 -1.72
CA ASN A 353 6.04 9.15 -2.77
C ASN A 353 4.71 8.40 -2.52
N PHE A 354 3.69 8.73 -3.31
CA PHE A 354 2.48 7.89 -3.41
C PHE A 354 2.84 6.60 -4.17
N ILE A 355 3.42 6.74 -5.35
CA ILE A 355 3.89 5.63 -6.18
C ILE A 355 5.33 5.89 -6.61
N THR A 356 6.18 4.88 -6.45
CA THR A 356 7.54 4.86 -6.99
C THR A 356 7.82 3.56 -7.72
N THR A 357 8.49 3.65 -8.87
CA THR A 357 9.05 2.49 -9.56
C THR A 357 10.53 2.70 -9.88
N HIS A 358 11.28 1.60 -9.81
CA HIS A 358 12.72 1.55 -9.97
C HIS A 358 13.17 0.52 -10.99
N ASP A 359 14.46 0.56 -11.31
CA ASP A 359 15.27 -0.50 -11.92
C ASP A 359 14.75 -1.08 -13.25
N GLY A 360 14.11 -0.26 -14.09
CA GLY A 360 13.52 -0.70 -15.35
C GLY A 360 12.07 -1.18 -15.23
N GLY A 361 11.44 -0.96 -14.07
CA GLY A 361 10.05 -1.31 -13.77
C GLY A 361 9.04 -0.73 -14.76
N LYS A 362 7.87 -1.38 -14.85
CA LYS A 362 6.76 -0.95 -15.71
C LYS A 362 5.49 -0.83 -14.88
N TRP A 363 4.89 0.35 -14.88
CA TRP A 363 3.72 0.63 -14.06
C TRP A 363 2.63 1.33 -14.87
N ILE A 364 1.37 0.97 -14.65
CA ILE A 364 0.23 1.76 -15.13
C ILE A 364 -0.65 2.16 -13.94
N ASP A 365 -0.87 3.45 -13.79
CA ASP A 365 -1.77 4.02 -12.79
C ASP A 365 -3.00 4.60 -13.48
N LEU A 366 -4.18 4.19 -13.03
CA LEU A 366 -5.45 4.66 -13.54
C LEU A 366 -6.23 5.33 -12.39
N ARG A 367 -6.41 6.65 -12.47
CA ARG A 367 -7.15 7.46 -11.49
C ARG A 367 -6.58 7.40 -10.07
N GLY A 368 -5.26 7.27 -9.94
CA GLY A 368 -4.59 7.39 -8.65
C GLY A 368 -4.71 8.80 -8.07
N VAL A 369 -4.68 8.92 -6.74
CA VAL A 369 -4.65 10.21 -6.05
C VAL A 369 -3.52 10.25 -5.02
N GLY A 370 -2.54 11.12 -5.24
CA GLY A 370 -1.38 11.29 -4.36
C GLY A 370 -1.29 12.70 -3.77
N ALA A 371 -1.01 12.82 -2.48
CA ALA A 371 -0.84 14.15 -1.85
C ALA A 371 0.04 14.17 -0.61
N ARG A 372 0.68 15.32 -0.33
CA ARG A 372 1.45 15.59 0.90
C ARG A 372 2.55 14.58 1.24
N ASN A 373 3.03 13.83 0.27
CA ASN A 373 4.17 12.93 0.43
C ASN A 373 5.49 13.75 0.50
N ALA A 374 6.49 13.21 1.23
CA ALA A 374 7.78 13.85 1.44
C ALA A 374 8.80 13.51 0.33
N GLY A 375 8.40 13.76 -0.91
CA GLY A 375 9.09 13.40 -2.14
C GLY A 375 8.26 13.90 -3.34
N GLY A 376 8.39 13.25 -4.50
CA GLY A 376 7.39 13.38 -5.56
C GLY A 376 6.04 12.80 -5.11
N GLN A 377 4.93 13.08 -5.82
CA GLN A 377 3.73 12.26 -5.62
C GLN A 377 3.85 10.97 -6.42
N VAL A 378 4.07 11.11 -7.72
CA VAL A 378 4.48 10.03 -8.60
C VAL A 378 5.94 10.24 -8.95
N ALA A 379 6.76 9.24 -8.67
CA ALA A 379 8.18 9.25 -9.01
C ALA A 379 8.56 8.00 -9.81
N ILE A 380 9.41 8.17 -10.82
CA ILE A 380 10.12 7.06 -11.44
C ILE A 380 11.62 7.30 -11.37
N VAL A 381 12.35 6.21 -11.17
CA VAL A 381 13.79 6.22 -10.87
C VAL A 381 14.49 5.14 -11.68
N ASN A 382 15.78 5.34 -11.98
CA ASN A 382 16.66 4.39 -12.69
C ASN A 382 16.34 4.19 -14.18
N ASP A 383 17.32 3.65 -14.87
CA ASP A 383 17.32 3.56 -16.32
C ASP A 383 16.26 2.59 -16.85
N GLY A 384 15.62 2.97 -17.97
CA GLY A 384 14.59 2.16 -18.61
C GLY A 384 13.27 2.01 -17.83
N THR A 385 13.13 2.64 -16.66
CA THR A 385 11.90 2.65 -15.89
C THR A 385 10.81 3.44 -16.62
N MET A 386 9.59 2.90 -16.68
CA MET A 386 8.48 3.58 -17.34
C MET A 386 7.18 3.48 -16.57
N MET A 387 6.42 4.56 -16.58
CA MET A 387 5.09 4.61 -15.99
C MET A 387 4.10 5.34 -16.89
N TRP A 388 2.90 4.80 -17.01
CA TRP A 388 1.78 5.50 -17.67
C TRP A 388 0.69 5.80 -16.65
N CYS A 389 0.54 7.09 -16.34
CA CYS A 389 -0.50 7.62 -15.47
C CYS A 389 -1.68 8.08 -16.35
N ILE A 390 -2.89 7.69 -16.00
CA ILE A 390 -4.12 7.98 -16.72
C ILE A 390 -5.15 8.55 -15.75
N ASP A 391 -5.61 9.77 -16.00
CA ASP A 391 -6.57 10.47 -15.13
C ASP A 391 -6.10 10.58 -13.66
N THR A 392 -4.79 10.44 -13.41
CA THR A 392 -4.16 10.54 -12.08
C THR A 392 -4.13 11.98 -11.58
N PHE A 393 -4.46 12.21 -10.31
CA PHE A 393 -4.44 13.52 -9.68
C PHE A 393 -3.44 13.59 -8.53
N CYS A 394 -2.45 14.48 -8.65
CA CYS A 394 -1.42 14.66 -7.65
C CYS A 394 -1.40 16.11 -7.15
N TYR A 395 -1.25 16.33 -5.84
CA TYR A 395 -1.21 17.69 -5.33
C TYR A 395 -0.47 17.86 -3.99
N ALA A 396 -0.03 19.09 -3.72
CA ALA A 396 0.54 19.52 -2.45
C ALA A 396 1.66 18.61 -1.94
N SER A 397 2.60 18.24 -2.81
CA SER A 397 3.86 17.62 -2.41
C SER A 397 4.58 18.52 -1.43
N ARG A 398 5.23 17.91 -0.44
CA ARG A 398 6.10 18.62 0.49
C ARG A 398 7.54 18.66 0.01
N GLY A 399 7.88 17.88 -1.03
CA GLY A 399 9.26 17.53 -1.34
C GLY A 399 9.93 16.84 -0.16
N ASP A 400 11.22 16.59 -0.27
CA ASP A 400 12.02 16.04 0.83
C ASP A 400 12.96 17.09 1.46
N GLN A 401 13.00 18.31 0.91
CA GLN A 401 13.82 19.42 1.41
C GLN A 401 13.50 19.77 2.87
N ILE A 402 12.26 19.55 3.31
CA ILE A 402 11.83 19.71 4.72
C ILE A 402 12.56 18.77 5.69
N PHE A 403 13.18 17.71 5.16
CA PHE A 403 13.95 16.72 5.91
C PHE A 403 15.43 16.70 5.47
N GLY A 404 15.88 17.74 4.76
CA GLY A 404 17.26 17.89 4.32
C GLY A 404 17.60 17.19 3.00
N GLY A 405 16.60 16.70 2.26
CA GLY A 405 16.78 16.17 0.92
C GLY A 405 16.92 17.25 -0.17
N VAL A 406 16.94 16.83 -1.43
CA VAL A 406 17.22 17.70 -2.60
C VAL A 406 16.07 17.76 -3.61
N VAL A 407 15.00 17.00 -3.39
CA VAL A 407 13.81 16.94 -4.23
C VAL A 407 12.83 18.04 -3.81
N PRO A 408 12.63 19.09 -4.63
CA PRO A 408 11.65 20.11 -4.34
C PRO A 408 10.22 19.55 -4.45
N PRO A 409 9.22 20.20 -3.81
CA PRO A 409 7.82 19.87 -3.97
C PRO A 409 7.38 19.65 -5.43
N SER A 410 7.12 18.39 -5.80
CA SER A 410 6.84 17.99 -7.18
C SER A 410 5.66 17.01 -7.25
N ASP A 411 4.72 17.23 -8.16
CA ASP A 411 3.60 16.30 -8.36
C ASP A 411 4.03 15.08 -9.18
N PHE A 412 4.56 15.31 -10.38
CA PHE A 412 5.07 14.25 -11.26
C PHE A 412 6.58 14.41 -11.46
N LEU A 413 7.34 13.38 -11.11
CA LEU A 413 8.80 13.43 -11.00
C LEU A 413 9.47 12.29 -11.76
N VAL A 414 10.52 12.63 -12.50
CA VAL A 414 11.53 11.68 -12.99
C VAL A 414 12.84 12.06 -12.32
N ASP A 415 13.28 11.27 -11.35
CA ASP A 415 14.46 11.55 -10.52
C ASP A 415 15.50 10.44 -10.63
N GLN A 416 16.76 10.82 -10.47
CA GLN A 416 17.98 10.03 -10.67
C GLN A 416 18.35 9.68 -12.13
N GLN A 417 19.65 9.87 -12.43
CA GLN A 417 20.30 9.47 -13.68
C GLN A 417 20.84 8.05 -13.55
N GLU A 418 20.51 7.18 -14.49
CA GLU A 418 21.35 6.03 -14.82
C GLU A 418 21.37 5.93 -16.36
N GLY A 419 22.54 5.65 -16.95
CA GLY A 419 22.77 5.32 -18.37
C GLY A 419 22.08 6.12 -19.49
N ALA A 420 22.06 5.53 -20.68
CA ALA A 420 21.55 6.12 -21.93
C ALA A 420 20.09 5.71 -22.23
N GLY A 421 19.48 4.86 -21.39
CA GLY A 421 18.16 4.27 -21.61
C GLY A 421 16.99 5.23 -21.36
N GLY A 422 17.18 6.20 -20.45
CA GLY A 422 16.26 7.28 -20.06
C GLY A 422 14.92 6.80 -19.50
N SER A 423 14.62 7.09 -18.23
CA SER A 423 13.28 6.81 -17.66
C SER A 423 12.20 7.66 -18.35
N LYS A 424 11.00 7.09 -18.53
CA LYS A 424 9.88 7.75 -19.23
C LYS A 424 8.58 7.72 -18.45
N LEU A 425 8.06 8.90 -18.11
CA LEU A 425 6.75 9.06 -17.48
C LEU A 425 5.76 9.58 -18.51
N PHE A 426 4.66 8.88 -18.70
CA PHE A 426 3.60 9.23 -19.65
C PHE A 426 2.38 9.67 -18.86
N LEU A 427 1.92 10.90 -19.09
CA LEU A 427 0.78 11.51 -18.40
C LEU A 427 -0.38 11.71 -19.38
N GLU A 428 -1.45 10.96 -19.19
CA GLU A 428 -2.67 11.01 -19.98
C GLU A 428 -3.78 11.63 -19.15
N ASN A 429 -4.21 12.84 -19.49
CA ASN A 429 -5.27 13.55 -18.76
C ASN A 429 -5.04 13.69 -17.24
N CYS A 430 -3.79 13.60 -16.79
CA CYS A 430 -3.46 13.80 -15.39
C CYS A 430 -3.66 15.25 -14.95
N ALA A 431 -3.83 15.45 -13.65
CA ALA A 431 -3.91 16.77 -13.06
C ALA A 431 -2.88 16.92 -11.93
N ALA A 432 -2.36 18.13 -11.80
CA ALA A 432 -1.43 18.56 -10.77
C ALA A 432 -2.03 19.72 -9.97
N GLY A 433 -1.61 19.91 -8.72
CA GLY A 433 -2.17 20.96 -7.85
C GLY A 433 -1.24 21.37 -6.72
N SER A 434 -1.13 22.66 -6.46
CA SER A 434 -0.54 23.22 -5.21
C SER A 434 0.91 22.86 -4.84
N SER A 435 1.61 22.00 -5.59
CA SER A 435 3.06 21.78 -5.47
C SER A 435 3.86 22.92 -6.11
N GLN A 436 5.14 23.04 -5.78
CA GLN A 436 6.03 24.02 -6.44
C GLN A 436 6.13 23.73 -7.94
N TYR A 437 6.34 22.45 -8.30
CA TYR A 437 6.37 21.98 -9.68
C TYR A 437 5.22 21.01 -9.96
N SER A 438 4.45 21.29 -11.01
CA SER A 438 3.49 20.30 -11.53
C SER A 438 4.22 19.14 -12.22
N ILE A 439 5.32 19.44 -12.91
CA ILE A 439 6.11 18.46 -13.66
C ILE A 439 7.59 18.75 -13.38
N ASN A 440 8.33 17.73 -12.97
CA ASN A 440 9.76 17.78 -12.70
C ASN A 440 10.49 16.68 -13.49
N ALA A 441 10.96 17.03 -14.69
CA ALA A 441 11.75 16.16 -15.55
C ALA A 441 13.24 16.43 -15.33
N LYS A 442 13.82 15.86 -14.26
CA LYS A 442 15.21 16.13 -13.88
C LYS A 442 16.24 15.30 -14.62
N PHE A 443 15.95 14.05 -14.99
CA PHE A 443 16.94 13.20 -15.68
C PHE A 443 16.39 12.37 -16.84
N GLY A 444 15.07 12.29 -17.00
CA GLY A 444 14.42 11.54 -18.08
C GLY A 444 13.34 12.36 -18.78
N THR A 445 12.44 11.68 -19.47
CA THR A 445 11.41 12.36 -20.26
C THR A 445 10.03 12.22 -19.63
N ILE A 446 9.31 13.33 -19.54
CA ILE A 446 7.89 13.34 -19.19
C ILE A 446 7.08 13.69 -20.44
N TYR A 447 6.20 12.80 -20.88
CA TYR A 447 5.30 13.04 -22.00
C TYR A 447 3.91 13.36 -21.48
N THR A 448 3.22 14.34 -22.08
CA THR A 448 1.86 14.73 -21.68
C THR A 448 0.89 14.74 -22.85
N ARG A 449 -0.32 14.18 -22.68
CA ARG A 449 -1.48 14.35 -23.58
C ARG A 449 -2.69 14.73 -22.75
N GLY A 450 -3.25 15.91 -23.01
CA GLY A 450 -4.30 16.50 -22.18
C GLY A 450 -3.83 16.86 -20.76
N GLY A 451 -4.79 17.00 -19.84
CA GLY A 451 -4.51 17.23 -18.41
C GLY A 451 -4.38 18.69 -17.99
N LYS A 452 -4.14 18.92 -16.69
CA LYS A 452 -4.02 20.26 -16.08
C LYS A 452 -2.78 20.35 -15.20
N PHE A 453 -1.83 21.19 -15.62
CA PHE A 453 -0.54 21.37 -14.93
C PHE A 453 -0.29 22.87 -14.67
N PRO A 454 -0.96 23.46 -13.67
CA PRO A 454 -1.03 24.91 -13.50
C PRO A 454 0.22 25.54 -12.86
N LYS A 455 1.16 24.73 -12.33
CA LYS A 455 2.37 25.22 -11.66
C LYS A 455 3.60 25.09 -12.56
N ALA A 456 4.74 25.55 -12.06
CA ALA A 456 5.98 25.57 -12.81
C ALA A 456 6.37 24.16 -13.30
N ARG A 457 7.11 24.14 -14.41
CA ARG A 457 7.72 22.92 -14.97
C ARG A 457 9.23 23.04 -14.81
N LEU A 458 9.85 21.98 -14.29
CA LEU A 458 11.31 21.90 -14.16
C LEU A 458 11.85 20.92 -15.21
N THR A 459 12.83 21.38 -15.97
CA THR A 459 13.72 20.56 -16.80
C THR A 459 15.14 20.85 -16.35
N ALA A 460 15.84 19.84 -15.87
CA ALA A 460 17.23 19.94 -15.42
C ALA A 460 18.01 18.73 -15.92
N SER A 461 19.33 18.72 -15.75
CA SER A 461 20.23 17.57 -15.96
C SER A 461 19.92 16.64 -17.16
N GLY A 462 19.55 17.21 -18.31
CA GLY A 462 19.23 16.49 -19.55
C GLY A 462 17.79 15.96 -19.66
N GLY A 463 16.96 16.15 -18.63
CA GLY A 463 15.54 15.81 -18.67
C GLY A 463 14.72 16.71 -19.59
N THR A 464 13.66 16.15 -20.17
CA THR A 464 12.84 16.83 -21.18
C THR A 464 11.35 16.63 -20.93
N ILE A 465 10.53 17.55 -21.46
CA ILE A 465 9.08 17.46 -21.43
C ILE A 465 8.57 17.49 -22.88
N GLY A 466 7.84 16.46 -23.28
CA GLY A 466 7.34 16.28 -24.64
C GLY A 466 5.83 16.12 -24.71
N ALA A 467 5.28 16.24 -25.92
CA ALA A 467 3.90 15.82 -26.19
C ALA A 467 3.84 14.30 -26.30
N LEU A 468 2.82 13.69 -25.69
CA LEU A 468 2.54 12.27 -25.85
C LEU A 468 1.79 12.06 -27.17
N SER A 469 2.40 11.30 -28.10
CA SER A 469 1.80 10.88 -29.37
C SER A 469 0.82 9.73 -29.17
#